data_AF-M7Z5Y7-F1
#
_entry.id   AF-M7Z5Y7-F1
#
_cell.length_a   1.000
_cell.length_b   1.000
_cell.length_c   1.000
_cell.angle_alpha   90.00
_cell.angle_beta   90.00
_cell.angle_gamma   90.00
#
_symmetry.space_group_name_H-M   'P 1'
#
loop_
_entity.id
_entity.type
_entity.pdbx_description
1 polymer ?
#
loop_
_entity_poly.entity_id
_entity_poly.type
_entity_poly.pdbx_seq_one_letter_code
_entity_poly.pdbx_strand_id
1 'polypeptide(L)'
;MEHLLPHEIAKRELEMQEAAEIKERREEELRVVEVKVEKCMSIKEGSTLGRLRNKRLMFVGDSLNRNQWESMVSLVSSAIPAREQRSLAKFMGPNGSLNVFRAAEYNATVEFYWAPFLVSSNSDDPQVHSMADGKNPRAMPDKYTLVDRPVVYKEVLKTWAKWVDWHVDPGRTKVFFMGMSPNHGV
;
A
#
# COMPACT_ATOMS: atom_id res chain seq x y z
N MET A 1 44.34 -16.13 -32.17
CA MET A 1 43.01 -15.71 -32.66
C MET A 1 42.19 -16.98 -32.75
N GLU A 2 41.28 -17.23 -31.81
CA GLU A 2 40.32 -18.33 -31.95
C GLU A 2 39.41 -18.00 -33.13
N HIS A 3 39.57 -18.74 -34.23
CA HIS A 3 38.66 -18.68 -35.36
C HIS A 3 37.40 -19.46 -34.98
N LEU A 4 36.35 -18.73 -34.58
CA LEU A 4 35.03 -19.30 -34.36
C LEU A 4 34.54 -19.96 -35.64
N LEU A 5 34.00 -21.17 -35.51
CA LEU A 5 33.46 -21.89 -36.65
C LEU A 5 32.15 -21.22 -37.11
N PRO A 6 31.81 -21.27 -38.41
CA PRO A 6 30.63 -20.57 -38.95
C PRO A 6 29.32 -20.89 -38.23
N HIS A 7 29.17 -22.09 -37.69
CA HIS A 7 27.98 -22.51 -36.94
C HIS A 7 27.90 -21.86 -35.54
N GLU A 8 29.03 -21.53 -34.93
CA GLU A 8 29.08 -20.83 -33.63
C GLU A 8 28.77 -19.35 -33.79
N ILE A 9 29.17 -18.76 -34.92
CA ILE A 9 28.81 -17.39 -35.31
C ILE A 9 27.29 -17.30 -35.52
N ALA A 10 26.72 -18.21 -36.32
CA ALA A 10 25.28 -18.26 -36.56
C ALA A 10 24.47 -18.47 -35.26
N LYS A 11 24.96 -19.29 -34.34
CA LYS A 11 24.32 -19.49 -33.02
C LYS A 11 24.33 -18.21 -32.19
N ARG A 12 25.44 -17.48 -32.14
CA ARG A 12 25.53 -16.21 -31.41
C ARG A 12 24.70 -15.10 -32.04
N GLU A 13 24.58 -15.09 -33.37
CA GLU A 13 23.70 -14.16 -34.08
C GLU A 13 22.23 -14.42 -33.75
N LEU A 14 21.82 -15.69 -33.70
CA LEU A 14 20.47 -16.07 -33.28
C LEU A 14 20.19 -15.70 -31.82
N GLU A 15 21.12 -15.99 -30.91
CA GLU A 15 21.01 -15.62 -29.49
C GLU A 15 20.92 -14.10 -29.29
N MET A 16 21.67 -13.30 -30.08
CA MET A 16 21.56 -11.84 -30.06
C MET A 16 20.23 -11.34 -30.63
N GLN A 17 19.70 -11.98 -31.66
CA GLN A 17 18.38 -11.63 -32.22
C GLN A 17 17.25 -11.93 -31.23
N GLU A 18 17.27 -13.10 -30.60
CA GLU A 18 16.30 -13.46 -29.55
C GLU A 18 16.40 -12.50 -28.34
N ALA A 19 17.62 -12.15 -27.91
CA ALA A 19 17.83 -11.21 -26.82
C ALA A 19 17.31 -9.79 -27.17
N ALA A 20 17.48 -9.36 -28.43
CA ALA A 20 16.97 -8.08 -28.91
C ALA A 20 15.43 -8.06 -28.94
N GLU A 21 14.79 -9.14 -29.40
CA GLU A 21 13.33 -9.25 -29.43
C GLU A 21 12.72 -9.32 -28.02
N ILE A 22 13.38 -10.03 -27.08
CA ILE A 22 12.98 -10.06 -25.67
C ILE A 22 13.13 -8.67 -25.04
N LYS A 23 14.19 -7.94 -25.38
CA LYS A 23 14.41 -6.58 -24.88
C LYS A 23 13.37 -5.60 -25.43
N GLU A 24 13.08 -5.66 -26.72
CA GLU A 24 12.06 -4.83 -27.37
C GLU A 24 10.66 -5.11 -26.80
N ARG A 25 10.31 -6.39 -26.61
CA ARG A 25 9.06 -6.80 -25.94
C ARG A 25 8.96 -6.28 -24.51
N ARG A 26 10.05 -6.34 -23.73
CA ARG A 26 10.08 -5.78 -22.37
C ARG A 26 10.00 -4.26 -22.36
N GLU A 27 10.66 -3.57 -23.29
CA GLU A 27 10.56 -2.12 -23.43
C GLU A 27 9.16 -1.70 -23.86
N GLU A 28 8.49 -2.45 -24.74
CA GLU A 28 7.10 -2.22 -25.12
C GLU A 28 6.13 -2.49 -23.96
N GLU A 29 6.31 -3.59 -23.21
CA GLU A 29 5.54 -3.85 -21.98
C GLU A 29 5.74 -2.73 -20.94
N LEU A 30 6.98 -2.28 -20.73
CA LEU A 30 7.29 -1.17 -19.81
C LEU A 30 6.63 0.13 -20.29
N ARG A 31 6.67 0.42 -21.59
CA ARG A 31 6.04 1.59 -22.21
C ARG A 31 4.52 1.53 -22.13
N VAL A 32 3.91 0.35 -22.27
CA VAL A 32 2.46 0.14 -22.06
C VAL A 32 2.11 0.37 -20.59
N VAL A 33 2.93 -0.10 -19.66
CA VAL A 33 2.76 0.17 -18.22
C VAL A 33 2.90 1.65 -17.93
N GLU A 34 3.93 2.33 -18.45
CA GLU A 34 4.13 3.77 -18.29
C GLU A 34 2.99 4.58 -18.89
N VAL A 35 2.57 4.30 -20.13
CA VAL A 35 1.42 4.96 -20.78
C VAL A 35 0.12 4.71 -20.02
N LYS A 36 -0.08 3.50 -19.47
CA LYS A 36 -1.25 3.18 -18.66
C LYS A 36 -1.22 3.91 -17.31
N VAL A 37 -0.04 4.06 -16.71
CA VAL A 37 0.20 4.86 -15.51
C VAL A 37 -0.05 6.33 -15.82
N GLU A 38 0.53 6.91 -16.87
CA GLU A 38 0.32 8.30 -17.29
C GLU A 38 -1.14 8.61 -17.64
N LYS A 39 -1.85 7.67 -18.28
CA LYS A 39 -3.28 7.82 -18.59
C LYS A 39 -4.17 7.70 -17.35
N CYS A 40 -3.79 6.89 -16.36
CA CYS A 40 -4.42 6.88 -15.03
C CYS A 40 -4.05 8.11 -14.19
N MET A 41 -2.87 8.68 -14.41
CA MET A 41 -2.31 9.85 -13.74
C MET A 41 -2.73 11.16 -14.43
N SER A 42 -3.39 11.10 -15.59
CA SER A 42 -4.09 12.22 -16.23
C SER A 42 -5.33 12.55 -15.41
N ILE A 43 -5.09 13.04 -14.21
CA ILE A 43 -6.05 13.67 -13.31
C ILE A 43 -6.34 15.03 -13.92
N LYS A 44 -7.11 15.04 -15.02
CA LYS A 44 -7.70 16.28 -15.53
C LYS A 44 -8.52 16.92 -14.42
N GLU A 45 -8.47 18.24 -14.35
CA GLU A 45 -9.10 19.27 -13.47
C GLU A 45 -10.44 18.97 -12.74
N GLY A 46 -11.08 17.81 -12.87
CA GLY A 46 -12.00 17.22 -11.90
C GLY A 46 -11.28 16.37 -10.84
N SER A 47 -10.19 16.92 -10.29
CA SER A 47 -9.12 16.22 -9.59
C SER A 47 -9.56 15.35 -8.39
N THR A 48 -8.77 14.32 -8.05
CA THR A 48 -8.87 13.58 -6.79
C THR A 48 -9.00 14.53 -5.59
N LEU A 49 -8.32 15.67 -5.63
CA LEU A 49 -8.42 16.75 -4.66
C LEU A 49 -9.78 17.44 -4.64
N GLY A 50 -10.38 17.72 -5.80
CA GLY A 50 -11.75 18.22 -5.90
C GLY A 50 -12.77 17.28 -5.25
N ARG A 51 -12.61 15.96 -5.45
CA ARG A 51 -13.46 14.94 -4.81
C ARG A 51 -13.25 14.85 -3.29
N LEU A 52 -12.05 15.17 -2.81
CA LEU A 52 -11.68 15.15 -1.38
C LEU A 52 -11.98 16.47 -0.66
N ARG A 53 -12.46 17.51 -1.37
CA ARG A 53 -12.76 18.81 -0.76
C ARG A 53 -13.73 18.66 0.41
N ASN A 54 -13.39 19.24 1.56
CA ASN A 54 -14.14 19.13 2.83
C ASN A 54 -14.35 17.69 3.31
N LYS A 55 -13.49 16.75 2.90
CA LYS A 55 -13.55 15.34 3.29
C LYS A 55 -12.22 14.89 3.89
N ARG A 56 -12.30 13.74 4.55
CA ARG A 56 -11.17 13.04 5.12
C ARG A 56 -11.08 11.68 4.43
N LEU A 57 -9.92 11.34 3.90
CA LEU A 57 -9.59 10.00 3.44
C LEU A 57 -8.63 9.38 4.44
N MET A 58 -8.96 8.21 4.98
CA MET A 58 -8.14 7.53 5.97
C MET A 58 -7.80 6.12 5.50
N PHE A 59 -6.51 5.79 5.54
CA PHE A 59 -5.97 4.45 5.42
C PHE A 59 -5.79 3.88 6.82
N VAL A 60 -6.29 2.67 7.05
CA VAL A 60 -6.22 1.99 8.34
C VAL A 60 -5.68 0.60 8.11
N GLY A 61 -4.62 0.22 8.81
CA GLY A 61 -4.05 -1.11 8.65
C GLY A 61 -2.56 -1.19 8.96
N ASP A 62 -1.87 -1.98 8.15
CA ASP A 62 -0.47 -2.36 8.31
C ASP A 62 0.49 -1.49 7.47
N SER A 63 1.70 -1.98 7.26
CA SER A 63 2.72 -1.33 6.44
C SER A 63 2.35 -1.21 4.96
N LEU A 64 1.56 -2.13 4.40
CA LEU A 64 1.11 -2.04 3.02
C LEU A 64 0.10 -0.90 2.88
N ASN A 65 -0.84 -0.76 3.81
CA ASN A 65 -1.74 0.39 3.85
C ASN A 65 -0.98 1.71 4.04
N ARG A 66 0.10 1.72 4.83
CA ARG A 66 0.99 2.89 4.94
C ARG A 66 1.62 3.25 3.59
N ASN A 67 2.14 2.28 2.85
CA ASN A 67 2.73 2.51 1.53
C ASN A 67 1.70 3.08 0.53
N GLN A 68 0.45 2.62 0.59
CA GLN A 68 -0.64 3.18 -0.21
C GLN A 68 -0.94 4.63 0.18
N TRP A 69 -0.97 4.93 1.48
CA TRP A 69 -1.11 6.29 1.98
C TRP A 69 0.04 7.20 1.52
N GLU A 70 1.30 6.77 1.60
CA GLU A 70 2.47 7.52 1.14
C GLU A 70 2.41 7.82 -0.37
N SER A 71 1.94 6.85 -1.15
CA SER A 71 1.72 7.01 -2.59
C SER A 71 0.63 8.05 -2.87
N MET A 72 -0.49 8.00 -2.15
CA MET A 72 -1.57 8.98 -2.28
C MET A 72 -1.14 10.38 -1.85
N VAL A 73 -0.39 10.50 -0.74
CA VAL A 73 0.17 11.78 -0.28
C VAL A 73 1.09 12.37 -1.35
N SER A 74 1.96 11.56 -1.95
CA SER A 74 2.84 12.02 -3.05
C SER A 74 2.04 12.53 -4.26
N LEU A 75 1.00 11.79 -4.66
CA LEU A 75 0.12 12.16 -5.77
C LEU A 75 -0.66 13.44 -5.50
N VAL A 76 -1.24 13.58 -4.31
CA VAL A 76 -1.98 14.79 -3.92
C VAL A 76 -1.04 15.98 -3.78
N SER A 77 0.15 15.73 -3.23
CA SER A 77 1.11 16.78 -2.98
C SER A 77 1.75 17.34 -4.25
N SER A 78 1.85 16.57 -5.33
CA SER A 78 2.38 17.08 -6.61
C SER A 78 1.40 18.03 -7.29
N ALA A 79 0.11 17.90 -7.02
CA ALA A 79 -0.95 18.77 -7.53
C ALA A 79 -1.13 20.07 -6.72
N ILE A 80 -0.40 20.25 -5.61
CA ILE A 80 -0.45 21.47 -4.76
C ILE A 80 0.90 22.18 -4.86
N PRO A 81 1.03 23.19 -5.76
CA PRO A 81 2.31 23.84 -6.00
C PRO A 81 2.79 24.71 -4.82
N ALA A 82 1.86 25.32 -4.07
CA ALA A 82 2.17 26.16 -2.91
C ALA A 82 2.44 25.30 -1.67
N ARG A 83 3.67 25.35 -1.14
CA ARG A 83 4.10 24.47 -0.04
C ARG A 83 3.41 24.80 1.28
N GLU A 84 3.07 26.05 1.50
CA GLU A 84 2.33 26.57 2.64
C GLU A 84 0.86 26.07 2.70
N GLN A 85 0.33 25.61 1.56
CA GLN A 85 -1.01 25.03 1.49
C GLN A 85 -1.05 23.55 1.88
N ARG A 86 0.09 22.95 2.25
CA ARG A 86 0.16 21.56 2.72
C ARG A 86 0.92 21.43 4.03
N SER A 87 0.49 20.50 4.87
CA SER A 87 1.20 20.14 6.10
C SER A 87 1.13 18.64 6.36
N LEU A 88 2.14 18.13 7.06
CA LEU A 88 2.21 16.75 7.53
C LEU A 88 2.40 16.77 9.05
N ALA A 89 1.50 16.13 9.77
CA ALA A 89 1.56 15.99 11.21
C ALA A 89 1.55 14.51 11.60
N LYS A 90 2.33 14.15 12.61
CA LYS A 90 2.37 12.80 13.18
C LYS A 90 1.98 12.88 14.65
N PHE A 91 0.96 12.12 15.02
CA PHE A 91 0.48 11.98 16.38
C PHE A 91 0.81 10.58 16.86
N MET A 92 1.62 10.47 17.90
CA MET A 92 1.95 9.22 18.57
C MET A 92 1.50 9.33 20.02
N GLY A 93 0.75 8.35 20.49
CA GLY A 93 0.32 8.30 21.88
C GLY A 93 -0.22 6.93 22.26
N PRO A 94 -0.61 6.74 23.53
CA PRO A 94 -1.15 5.47 24.01
C PRO A 94 -2.43 5.03 23.29
N ASN A 95 -3.11 5.94 22.59
CA ASN A 95 -4.35 5.67 21.84
C ASN A 95 -4.12 5.42 20.33
N GLY A 96 -2.87 5.19 19.93
CA GLY A 96 -2.50 4.80 18.57
C GLY A 96 -1.57 5.78 17.86
N SER A 97 -1.30 5.49 16.59
CA SER A 97 -0.40 6.24 15.72
C SER A 97 -1.14 6.74 14.49
N LEU A 98 -1.24 8.06 14.37
CA LEU A 98 -1.99 8.73 13.31
C LEU A 98 -1.07 9.70 12.56
N ASN A 99 -0.98 9.53 11.25
CA ASN A 99 -0.33 10.48 10.35
C ASN A 99 -1.40 11.24 9.59
N VAL A 100 -1.28 12.56 9.52
CA VAL A 100 -2.26 13.44 8.89
C VAL A 100 -1.56 14.33 7.88
N PHE A 101 -1.81 14.12 6.60
CA PHE A 101 -1.50 15.08 5.55
C PHE A 101 -2.71 15.99 5.33
N ARG A 102 -2.51 17.30 5.34
CA ARG A 102 -3.56 18.30 5.14
C ARG A 102 -3.30 19.11 3.87
N ALA A 103 -4.32 19.25 3.03
CA ALA A 103 -4.37 20.17 1.91
C ALA A 103 -5.30 21.34 2.27
N ALA A 104 -4.72 22.49 2.63
CA ALA A 104 -5.44 23.63 3.22
C ALA A 104 -6.48 24.24 2.27
N GLU A 105 -6.12 24.47 1.00
CA GLU A 105 -7.02 25.07 -0.01
C GLU A 105 -8.30 24.24 -0.24
N TYR A 106 -8.18 22.93 -0.08
CA TYR A 106 -9.27 21.98 -0.27
C TYR A 106 -10.00 21.64 1.03
N ASN A 107 -9.49 22.11 2.17
CA ASN A 107 -9.91 21.68 3.50
C ASN A 107 -10.04 20.14 3.58
N ALA A 108 -9.05 19.45 3.01
CA ALA A 108 -9.04 18.00 2.86
C ALA A 108 -7.89 17.38 3.64
N THR A 109 -8.07 16.14 4.11
CA THR A 109 -7.00 15.37 4.75
C THR A 109 -6.87 13.97 4.14
N VAL A 110 -5.61 13.50 4.10
CA VAL A 110 -5.24 12.13 3.75
C VAL A 110 -4.46 11.56 4.93
N GLU A 111 -5.02 10.56 5.58
CA GLU A 111 -4.61 10.12 6.91
C GLU A 111 -4.23 8.64 6.93
N PHE A 112 -3.32 8.25 7.83
CA PHE A 112 -2.96 6.86 8.08
C PHE A 112 -2.98 6.54 9.57
N TYR A 113 -3.80 5.56 9.95
CA TYR A 113 -3.90 5.02 11.31
C TYR A 113 -3.31 3.61 11.37
N TRP A 114 -2.35 3.39 12.27
CA TRP A 114 -1.72 2.08 12.48
C TRP A 114 -2.66 1.15 13.26
N ALA A 115 -3.12 0.09 12.60
CA ALA A 115 -3.94 -0.97 13.18
C ALA A 115 -3.74 -2.26 12.37
N PRO A 116 -2.57 -2.92 12.49
CA PRO A 116 -2.13 -3.98 11.56
C PRO A 116 -3.08 -5.18 11.52
N PHE A 117 -3.84 -5.41 12.59
CA PHE A 117 -4.82 -6.49 12.67
C PHE A 117 -6.28 -6.00 12.75
N LEU A 118 -6.51 -4.68 12.64
CA LEU A 118 -7.83 -4.00 12.78
C LEU A 118 -8.55 -4.17 14.13
N VAL A 119 -8.06 -5.08 14.97
CA VAL A 119 -8.47 -5.32 16.36
C VAL A 119 -7.29 -5.08 17.29
N SER A 120 -7.57 -4.91 18.58
CA SER A 120 -6.52 -4.72 19.58
C SER A 120 -5.51 -5.87 19.56
N SER A 121 -4.24 -5.52 19.51
CA SER A 121 -3.12 -6.44 19.42
C SER A 121 -1.90 -5.93 20.17
N ASN A 122 -0.98 -6.84 20.50
CA ASN A 122 0.33 -6.48 21.03
C ASN A 122 1.25 -5.81 19.99
N SER A 123 0.83 -5.74 18.72
CA SER A 123 1.54 -5.02 17.64
C SER A 123 0.96 -3.63 17.33
N ASP A 124 0.07 -3.10 18.17
CA ASP A 124 -0.55 -1.78 17.96
C ASP A 124 0.42 -0.61 18.19
N ASP A 125 1.59 -0.86 18.80
CA ASP A 125 2.70 0.08 18.82
C ASP A 125 3.49 -0.01 17.49
N PRO A 126 3.50 1.03 16.64
CA PRO A 126 4.20 1.00 15.36
C PRO A 126 5.73 0.98 15.49
N GLN A 127 6.30 1.26 16.66
CA GLN A 127 7.74 1.15 16.93
C GLN A 127 8.11 -0.24 17.47
N VAL A 128 7.19 -0.92 18.15
CA VAL A 128 7.38 -2.24 18.78
C VAL A 128 6.43 -3.30 18.19
N HIS A 129 6.24 -3.28 16.86
CA HIS A 129 5.27 -4.16 16.19
C HIS A 129 5.84 -5.54 15.82
N SER A 130 7.16 -5.75 15.95
CA SER A 130 7.81 -7.05 15.75
C SER A 130 7.96 -7.77 17.09
N MET A 131 7.30 -8.92 17.23
CA MET A 131 7.62 -9.83 18.33
C MET A 131 9.03 -10.38 18.08
N ALA A 132 9.95 -10.21 19.02
CA ALA A 132 11.30 -10.76 18.90
C ALA A 132 11.23 -12.25 18.53
N ASP A 133 11.77 -12.59 17.36
CA ASP A 133 11.80 -13.91 16.70
C ASP A 133 12.51 -15.01 17.54
N GLY A 134 12.95 -14.69 18.75
CA GLY A 134 13.66 -15.57 19.66
C GLY A 134 12.83 -16.17 20.80
N LYS A 135 11.53 -15.85 20.91
CA LYS A 135 10.66 -16.55 21.87
C LYS A 135 10.08 -17.78 21.19
N ASN A 136 10.61 -18.96 21.57
CA ASN A 136 10.06 -20.27 21.22
C ASN A 136 8.51 -20.20 21.17
N PRO A 137 7.85 -20.54 20.05
CA PRO A 137 6.39 -20.54 19.96
C PRO A 137 5.70 -21.37 21.05
N ARG A 138 6.40 -22.33 21.65
CA ARG A 138 5.95 -23.13 22.80
C ARG A 138 6.06 -22.43 24.16
N ALA A 139 6.65 -21.24 24.21
CA ALA A 139 6.76 -20.39 25.39
C ALA A 139 5.82 -19.16 25.29
N MET A 140 4.76 -19.25 24.48
CA MET A 140 3.61 -18.36 24.66
C MET A 140 3.08 -18.55 26.08
N PRO A 141 2.75 -17.47 26.80
CA PRO A 141 2.11 -17.61 28.11
C PRO A 141 0.79 -18.38 27.93
N ASP A 142 0.36 -19.15 28.95
CA ASP A 142 -0.88 -19.97 28.99
C ASP A 142 -2.17 -19.22 28.58
N LYS A 143 -2.08 -17.91 28.39
CA LYS A 143 -3.13 -16.98 28.00
C LYS A 143 -3.47 -16.98 26.51
N TYR A 144 -2.59 -17.47 25.62
CA TYR A 144 -2.86 -17.49 24.18
C TYR A 144 -2.97 -18.92 23.65
N THR A 145 -3.98 -19.16 22.82
CA THR A 145 -4.14 -20.42 22.09
C THR A 145 -3.80 -20.20 20.62
N LEU A 146 -3.18 -21.19 20.01
CA LEU A 146 -2.96 -21.19 18.56
C LEU A 146 -4.29 -21.46 17.87
N VAL A 147 -4.62 -20.60 16.91
CA VAL A 147 -5.85 -20.69 16.12
C VAL A 147 -5.46 -20.66 14.65
N ASP A 148 -6.13 -21.49 13.84
CA ASP A 148 -5.89 -21.53 12.40
C ASP A 148 -6.13 -20.16 11.75
N ARG A 149 -5.20 -19.76 10.88
CA ARG A 149 -5.22 -18.45 10.22
C ARG A 149 -6.57 -18.07 9.59
N PRO A 150 -7.28 -18.95 8.84
CA PRO A 150 -8.57 -18.60 8.28
C PRO A 150 -9.66 -18.36 9.33
N VAL A 151 -9.58 -19.07 10.47
CA VAL A 151 -10.55 -18.94 11.57
C VAL A 151 -10.35 -17.60 12.27
N VAL A 152 -9.12 -17.26 12.66
CA VAL A 152 -8.84 -15.96 13.30
C VAL A 152 -9.15 -14.80 12.35
N TYR A 153 -8.81 -14.91 11.06
CA TYR A 153 -9.10 -13.88 10.07
C TYR A 153 -10.61 -13.64 9.92
N LYS A 154 -11.42 -14.72 9.91
CA LYS A 154 -12.88 -14.64 9.88
C LYS A 154 -13.45 -13.93 11.11
N GLU A 155 -12.96 -14.22 12.30
CA GLU A 155 -13.45 -13.59 13.53
C GLU A 155 -13.05 -12.11 13.64
N VAL A 156 -11.84 -11.77 13.19
CA VAL A 156 -11.38 -10.37 13.08
C VAL A 156 -12.28 -9.59 12.12
N LEU A 157 -12.52 -10.11 10.91
CA LEU A 157 -13.34 -9.43 9.91
C LEU A 157 -14.80 -9.30 10.35
N LYS A 158 -15.37 -10.30 11.03
CA LYS A 158 -16.71 -10.19 11.63
C LYS A 158 -16.77 -9.07 12.67
N THR A 159 -15.76 -8.96 13.52
CA THR A 159 -15.70 -7.93 14.56
C THR A 159 -15.61 -6.54 13.94
N TRP A 160 -14.73 -6.38 12.94
CA TRP A 160 -14.60 -5.13 12.19
C TRP A 160 -15.89 -4.77 11.42
N ALA A 161 -16.53 -5.73 10.75
CA ALA A 161 -17.77 -5.50 10.01
C ALA A 161 -18.91 -5.03 10.94
N LYS A 162 -19.09 -5.68 12.09
CA LYS A 162 -20.06 -5.23 13.11
C LYS A 162 -19.77 -3.82 13.60
N TRP A 163 -18.50 -3.48 13.80
CA TRP A 163 -18.12 -2.12 14.17
C TRP A 163 -18.50 -1.11 13.09
N VAL A 164 -18.26 -1.43 11.81
CA VAL A 164 -18.65 -0.60 10.67
C VAL A 164 -20.17 -0.40 10.65
N ASP A 165 -20.94 -1.48 10.76
CA ASP A 165 -22.41 -1.43 10.73
C ASP A 165 -23.00 -0.54 11.85
N TRP A 166 -22.33 -0.50 13.02
CA TRP A 166 -22.79 0.29 14.17
C TRP A 166 -22.33 1.74 14.16
N HIS A 167 -21.17 2.06 13.59
CA HIS A 167 -20.52 3.37 13.76
C HIS A 167 -20.40 4.17 12.46
N VAL A 168 -20.64 3.55 11.30
CA VAL A 168 -20.43 4.20 10.00
C VAL A 168 -21.78 4.47 9.32
N ASP A 169 -22.09 5.76 9.16
CA ASP A 169 -23.22 6.20 8.34
C ASP A 169 -22.86 6.09 6.83
N PRO A 170 -23.51 5.20 6.05
CA PRO A 170 -23.22 4.99 4.62
C PRO A 170 -23.63 6.17 3.73
N GLY A 171 -24.49 7.09 4.23
CA GLY A 171 -24.83 8.35 3.58
C GLY A 171 -23.71 9.38 3.65
N ARG A 172 -22.83 9.28 4.64
CA ARG A 172 -21.71 10.21 4.87
C ARG A 172 -20.35 9.62 4.50
N THR A 173 -20.15 8.34 4.78
CA THR A 173 -18.84 7.68 4.71
C THR A 173 -18.88 6.51 3.73
N LYS A 174 -17.86 6.40 2.89
CA LYS A 174 -17.64 5.25 2.01
C LYS A 174 -16.50 4.41 2.55
N VAL A 175 -16.74 3.12 2.74
CA VAL A 175 -15.75 2.16 3.25
C VAL A 175 -15.24 1.33 2.09
N PHE A 176 -13.91 1.17 2.03
CA PHE A 176 -13.23 0.31 1.07
C PHE A 176 -12.40 -0.71 1.84
N PHE A 177 -12.33 -1.93 1.33
CA PHE A 177 -11.46 -2.97 1.87
C PHE A 177 -10.45 -3.37 0.81
N MET A 178 -9.16 -3.31 1.15
CA MET A 178 -8.09 -3.72 0.26
C MET A 178 -7.92 -5.24 0.36
N GLY A 179 -7.95 -5.93 -0.77
CA GLY A 179 -7.63 -7.36 -0.82
C GLY A 179 -6.19 -7.65 -0.42
N MET A 180 -5.85 -8.93 -0.27
CA MET A 180 -4.48 -9.34 0.05
C MET A 180 -3.52 -8.93 -1.08
N SER A 181 -2.42 -8.25 -0.74
CA SER A 181 -1.31 -8.06 -1.68
C SER A 181 -0.60 -9.39 -1.93
N PRO A 182 -0.23 -9.70 -3.18
CA PRO A 182 0.51 -10.91 -3.49
C PRO A 182 1.89 -10.89 -2.83
N ASN A 183 2.31 -12.04 -2.33
CA ASN A 183 3.69 -12.25 -1.91
C ASN A 183 4.44 -12.93 -3.06
N HIS A 184 5.59 -12.39 -3.44
CA HIS A 184 6.45 -12.93 -4.49
C HIS A 184 7.61 -13.76 -3.93
N GLY A 185 7.59 -14.10 -2.64
CA GLY A 185 8.52 -15.04 -2.03
C GLY A 185 8.34 -16.43 -2.63
N VAL A 186 9.28 -16.81 -3.49
CA VAL A 186 9.51 -18.18 -3.98
C VAL A 186 10.47 -18.89 -3.02
#